data_AF-A0A0Q0SFR0-F1
#
_entry.id   AF-A0A0Q0SFR0-F1
#
_cell.length_a   1.000
_cell.length_b   1.000
_cell.length_c   1.000
_cell.angle_alpha   90.00
_cell.angle_beta   90.00
_cell.angle_gamma   90.00
#
_symmetry.space_group_name_H-M   'P 1'
#
loop_
_entity.id
_entity.type
_entity.pdbx_description
1 polymer ?
#
loop_
_entity_poly.entity_id
_entity_poly.type
_entity_poly.pdbx_seq_one_letter_code
_entity_poly.pdbx_strand_id
1 'polypeptide(L)'
;MKAINYLNYFFVGLPILLITAGIITPDKGGELVGCGLLSTILTGLFQLIFGIKMLMDEPEDKNLQKYVNGVIFFFLLWFVNGVILNFEFIYLILFMLPILLAGYFSLITYKKAHL
;
A
#
# COMPACT_ATOMS: atom_id res chain seq x y z
N MET A 1 -15.22 -3.00 -11.34
CA MET A 1 -14.76 -2.17 -10.20
C MET A 1 -15.07 -2.74 -8.81
N LYS A 2 -16.31 -3.17 -8.52
CA LYS A 2 -16.67 -3.73 -7.19
C LYS A 2 -15.76 -4.86 -6.70
N ALA A 3 -15.43 -5.82 -7.58
CA ALA A 3 -14.52 -6.92 -7.23
C ALA A 3 -13.12 -6.43 -6.79
N ILE A 4 -12.55 -5.43 -7.49
CA ILE A 4 -11.26 -4.82 -7.13
C ILE A 4 -11.36 -4.12 -5.77
N ASN A 5 -12.47 -3.43 -5.50
CA ASN A 5 -12.70 -2.78 -4.20
C ASN A 5 -12.76 -3.80 -3.05
N TYR A 6 -13.50 -4.91 -3.22
CA TYR A 6 -13.56 -5.97 -2.20
C TYR A 6 -12.20 -6.64 -1.97
N LEU A 7 -11.47 -6.94 -3.05
CA LEU A 7 -10.10 -7.46 -2.95
C LEU A 7 -9.19 -6.47 -2.23
N ASN A 8 -9.29 -5.17 -2.55
CA ASN A 8 -8.51 -4.15 -1.87
C ASN A 8 -8.81 -4.09 -0.36
N TYR A 9 -10.08 -4.19 0.05
CA TYR A 9 -10.41 -4.28 1.47
C TYR A 9 -9.84 -5.52 2.13
N PHE A 10 -9.85 -6.66 1.45
CA PHE A 10 -9.23 -7.87 1.96
C PHE A 10 -7.71 -7.69 2.14
N PHE A 11 -7.02 -7.18 1.12
CA PHE A 11 -5.58 -6.96 1.17
C PHE A 11 -5.17 -5.92 2.21
N VAL A 12 -5.90 -4.81 2.37
CA VAL A 12 -5.59 -3.82 3.41
C VAL A 12 -5.97 -4.32 4.80
N GLY A 13 -7.11 -5.00 4.94
CA GLY A 13 -7.63 -5.48 6.22
C GLY A 13 -6.83 -6.64 6.80
N LEU A 14 -6.36 -7.58 5.96
CA LEU A 14 -5.64 -8.77 6.42
C LEU A 14 -4.37 -8.45 7.22
N PRO A 15 -3.43 -7.61 6.75
CA PRO A 15 -2.27 -7.17 7.53
C PRO A 15 -2.66 -6.54 8.86
N ILE A 16 -3.67 -5.67 8.87
CA ILE A 16 -4.13 -4.98 10.09
C ILE A 16 -4.65 -5.99 11.10
N LEU A 17 -5.47 -6.94 10.65
CA LEU A 17 -6.03 -8.00 11.49
C LEU A 17 -4.93 -8.91 12.05
N LEU A 18 -3.99 -9.35 11.21
CA LEU A 18 -2.89 -10.24 11.63
C LEU A 18 -1.94 -9.55 12.62
N ILE A 19 -1.52 -8.31 12.34
CA ILE A 19 -0.66 -7.55 13.24
C ILE A 19 -1.36 -7.31 14.58
N THR A 20 -2.62 -6.89 14.55
CA THR A 20 -3.40 -6.61 15.76
C THR A 20 -3.63 -7.87 16.58
N ALA A 21 -3.97 -8.99 15.93
CA ALA A 21 -4.13 -10.28 16.59
C ALA A 21 -2.81 -10.76 17.23
N GLY A 22 -1.68 -10.59 16.53
CA GLY A 22 -0.35 -10.93 17.05
C GLY A 22 0.10 -10.06 18.22
N ILE A 23 -0.32 -8.78 18.27
CA ILE A 23 -0.06 -7.90 19.42
C ILE A 23 -0.91 -8.29 20.63
N ILE A 24 -2.19 -8.63 20.43
CA ILE A 24 -3.13 -8.98 21.50
C ILE A 24 -2.87 -10.39 22.04
N THR A 25 -2.45 -11.31 21.18
CA THR A 25 -2.11 -12.70 21.52
C THR A 25 -0.65 -12.95 21.18
N PRO A 26 0.31 -12.46 22.01
CA PRO A 26 1.73 -12.57 21.69
C PRO A 26 2.13 -14.03 21.62
N ASP A 27 2.52 -14.47 20.43
CA ASP A 27 3.17 -15.75 20.22
C ASP A 27 4.67 -15.60 20.51
N LYS A 28 5.33 -16.69 20.91
CA LYS A 28 6.72 -16.65 21.37
C LYS A 28 7.72 -16.20 20.29
N GLY A 29 7.33 -16.24 19.01
CA GLY A 29 8.18 -15.92 17.87
C GLY A 29 7.78 -14.67 17.09
N GLY A 30 6.65 -14.03 17.42
CA GLY A 30 6.08 -12.94 16.61
C GLY A 30 5.65 -13.36 15.21
N GLU A 31 5.36 -14.65 15.00
CA GLU A 31 4.99 -15.27 13.72
C GLU A 31 3.79 -14.56 13.09
N LEU A 32 2.77 -14.25 13.91
CA LEU A 32 1.54 -13.64 13.44
C LEU A 32 1.74 -12.18 12.98
N VAL A 33 2.56 -11.43 13.73
CA VAL A 33 2.99 -10.08 13.34
C VAL A 33 3.84 -10.14 12.07
N GLY A 34 4.76 -11.09 11.97
CA GLY A 34 5.58 -11.33 10.78
C GLY A 34 4.73 -11.65 9.54
N CYS A 35 3.74 -12.53 9.66
CA CYS A 35 2.78 -12.81 8.59
C CYS A 35 1.99 -11.57 8.18
N GLY A 36 1.58 -10.74 9.14
CA GLY A 36 0.92 -9.47 8.86
C GLY A 36 1.81 -8.50 8.08
N LEU A 37 3.08 -8.33 8.49
CA LEU A 37 4.06 -7.50 7.78
C LEU A 37 4.33 -8.02 6.37
N LEU A 38 4.52 -9.33 6.18
CA LEU A 38 4.68 -9.92 4.84
C LEU A 38 3.44 -9.70 3.96
N SER A 39 2.24 -9.74 4.56
CA SER A 39 0.99 -9.46 3.85
C SER A 39 0.91 -8.00 3.35
N THR A 40 1.61 -7.05 3.98
CA THR A 40 1.70 -5.67 3.46
C THR A 40 2.42 -5.60 2.11
N ILE A 41 3.40 -6.49 1.87
CA ILE A 41 4.11 -6.59 0.58
C ILE A 41 3.14 -7.05 -0.50
N LEU A 42 2.34 -8.09 -0.20
CA LEU A 42 1.30 -8.58 -1.11
C LEU A 42 0.25 -7.50 -1.40
N THR A 43 -0.10 -6.71 -0.39
CA THR A 43 -1.01 -5.57 -0.54
C THR A 43 -0.44 -4.52 -1.48
N GLY A 44 0.80 -4.10 -1.27
CA GLY A 44 1.48 -3.14 -2.15
C GLY A 44 1.58 -3.64 -3.59
N LEU A 45 1.90 -4.93 -3.78
CA LEU A 45 1.96 -5.54 -5.11
C LEU A 45 0.59 -5.56 -5.80
N PHE A 46 -0.46 -5.97 -5.10
CA PHE A 46 -1.83 -5.93 -5.61
C PHE A 46 -2.21 -4.51 -6.04
N GLN A 47 -1.99 -3.51 -5.18
CA GLN A 47 -2.38 -2.14 -5.48
C GLN A 47 -1.55 -1.53 -6.62
N LEU A 48 -0.26 -1.88 -6.74
CA LEU A 48 0.58 -1.48 -7.87
C LEU A 48 0.03 -2.03 -9.19
N ILE A 49 -0.22 -3.34 -9.26
CA ILE A 49 -0.69 -4.01 -10.49
C ILE A 49 -2.04 -3.44 -10.92
N PHE A 50 -3.01 -3.37 -9.98
CA PHE A 50 -4.33 -2.87 -10.30
C PHE A 50 -4.35 -1.36 -10.52
N GLY A 51 -3.51 -0.58 -9.84
CA GLY A 51 -3.37 0.85 -10.10
C GLY A 51 -2.84 1.15 -11.50
N ILE A 52 -1.82 0.43 -11.95
CA ILE A 52 -1.31 0.55 -13.33
C ILE A 52 -2.39 0.12 -14.33
N LYS A 53 -3.02 -1.04 -14.12
CA LYS A 53 -4.08 -1.53 -15.00
C LYS A 53 -5.21 -0.50 -15.13
N MET A 54 -5.70 0.02 -14.01
CA MET A 54 -6.77 1.02 -14.00
C MET A 54 -6.34 2.32 -14.69
N LEU A 55 -5.08 2.73 -14.57
CA LEU A 55 -4.56 3.90 -15.29
C LEU A 55 -4.46 3.64 -16.80
N MET A 56 -4.13 2.42 -17.23
CA MET A 56 -4.13 2.07 -18.66
C MET A 56 -5.55 2.10 -19.24
N ASP A 57 -6.53 1.63 -18.47
CA ASP A 57 -7.93 1.64 -18.87
C ASP A 57 -8.52 3.08 -18.87
N GLU A 58 -8.07 3.94 -17.95
CA GLU A 58 -8.54 5.32 -17.77
C GLU A 58 -7.38 6.33 -17.63
N PRO A 59 -6.65 6.61 -18.72
CA PRO A 59 -5.39 7.37 -18.66
C PRO A 59 -5.57 8.83 -18.24
N GLU A 60 -6.76 9.41 -18.43
CA GLU A 60 -7.05 10.81 -18.08
C GLU A 60 -7.48 11.00 -16.61
N ASP A 61 -7.66 9.92 -15.85
CA ASP A 61 -8.04 10.02 -14.44
C ASP A 61 -6.89 10.58 -13.58
N LYS A 62 -7.03 11.85 -13.22
CA LYS A 62 -6.05 12.58 -12.40
C LYS A 62 -5.80 11.95 -11.03
N ASN A 63 -6.76 11.21 -10.45
CA ASN A 63 -6.55 10.55 -9.16
C ASN A 63 -5.67 9.31 -9.33
N LEU A 64 -5.89 8.53 -10.39
CA LEU A 64 -5.04 7.38 -10.72
C LEU A 64 -3.62 7.82 -11.08
N GLN A 65 -3.49 8.90 -11.88
CA GLN A 65 -2.19 9.48 -12.18
C GLN A 65 -1.44 9.90 -10.90
N LYS A 66 -2.11 10.60 -9.98
CA LYS A 66 -1.52 10.99 -8.69
C LYS A 66 -1.09 9.79 -7.86
N TYR A 67 -1.91 8.73 -7.83
CA TYR A 67 -1.56 7.49 -7.13
C TYR A 67 -0.30 6.86 -7.71
N VAL A 68 -0.26 6.62 -9.02
CA VAL A 68 0.89 6.00 -9.70
C VAL A 68 2.15 6.87 -9.57
N ASN A 69 2.03 8.19 -9.73
CA ASN A 69 3.14 9.12 -9.50
C ASN A 69 3.65 9.05 -8.07
N GLY A 70 2.76 8.92 -7.07
CA GLY A 70 3.13 8.73 -5.67
C GLY A 70 3.89 7.43 -5.44
N VAL A 71 3.49 6.34 -6.09
CA VAL A 71 4.20 5.04 -6.02
C VAL A 71 5.58 5.13 -6.69
N ILE A 72 5.69 5.77 -7.86
CA ILE A 72 6.98 6.00 -8.51
C ILE A 72 7.88 6.86 -7.62
N PHE A 73 7.34 7.93 -7.05
CA PHE A 73 8.05 8.81 -6.13
C PHE A 73 8.55 8.06 -4.90
N PHE A 74 7.74 7.15 -4.33
CA PHE A 74 8.14 6.28 -3.22
C PHE A 74 9.41 5.48 -3.55
N PHE A 75 9.40 4.75 -4.67
CA PHE A 75 10.55 3.93 -5.06
C PHE A 75 11.79 4.75 -5.38
N LEU A 76 11.63 5.91 -6.04
CA LEU A 76 12.73 6.83 -6.31
C LEU A 76 13.32 7.40 -5.01
N LEU A 77 12.47 7.86 -4.10
CA LEU A 77 12.91 8.40 -2.81
C LEU A 77 13.61 7.33 -1.97
N TRP A 78 13.08 6.11 -1.97
CA TRP A 78 13.71 4.98 -1.27
C TRP A 78 15.10 4.67 -1.83
N PHE A 79 15.22 4.58 -3.17
CA PHE A 79 16.49 4.30 -3.82
C PHE A 79 17.52 5.42 -3.60
N VAL A 80 17.14 6.68 -3.82
CA VAL A 80 18.02 7.84 -3.65
C VAL A 80 18.44 8.00 -2.19
N ASN A 81 17.53 7.82 -1.23
CA ASN A 81 17.89 7.90 0.17
C ASN A 81 18.77 6.73 0.62
N GLY A 82 18.48 5.50 0.18
CA GLY A 82 19.27 4.32 0.56
C GLY A 82 20.69 4.32 0.00
N VAL A 83 20.88 4.88 -1.20
CA VAL A 83 22.18 4.84 -1.91
C VAL A 83 22.99 6.13 -1.75
N ILE A 84 22.33 7.29 -1.72
CA ILE A 84 23.01 8.59 -1.86
C ILE A 84 22.92 9.44 -0.59
N LEU A 85 21.70 9.72 -0.11
CA LEU A 85 21.49 10.73 0.95
C LEU A 85 21.68 10.17 2.37
N ASN A 86 21.13 8.97 2.62
CA ASN A 86 21.12 8.28 3.91
C ASN A 86 20.59 9.14 5.08
N PHE A 87 19.56 9.94 4.84
CA PHE A 87 18.96 10.79 5.87
C PHE A 87 17.94 9.99 6.70
N GLU A 88 18.11 9.98 8.03
CA GLU A 88 17.23 9.27 8.96
C GLU A 88 15.77 9.70 8.89
N PHE A 89 15.53 11.01 8.83
CA PHE A 89 14.18 11.58 8.69
C PHE A 89 13.46 11.09 7.43
N ILE A 90 14.17 10.83 6.33
CA ILE A 90 13.55 10.33 5.09
C ILE A 90 13.07 8.89 5.29
N TYR A 91 13.75 8.06 6.10
CA TYR A 91 13.25 6.71 6.42
C TYR A 91 11.92 6.74 7.18
N LEU A 92 11.71 7.73 8.06
CA LEU A 92 10.41 7.93 8.71
C LEU A 92 9.30 8.24 7.69
N ILE A 93 9.59 9.09 6.70
CA ILE A 93 8.66 9.39 5.60
C ILE A 93 8.38 8.11 4.79
N LEU A 94 9.42 7.36 4.44
CA LEU A 94 9.31 6.13 3.65
C LEU A 94 8.53 5.05 4.37
N PHE A 95 8.54 5.03 5.71
CA PHE A 95 7.71 4.13 6.49
C PHE A 95 6.22 4.51 6.41
N MET A 96 5.90 5.80 6.44
CA MET A 96 4.51 6.30 6.43
C MET A 96 3.87 6.32 5.05
N LEU A 97 4.66 6.53 3.99
CA LEU A 97 4.15 6.73 2.63
C LEU A 97 3.33 5.52 2.09
N PRO A 98 3.75 4.25 2.27
CA PRO A 98 2.97 3.10 1.85
C PRO A 98 1.58 3.05 2.48
N ILE A 99 1.44 3.44 3.75
CA ILE A 99 0.17 3.47 4.47
C ILE A 99 -0.76 4.52 3.83
N LEU A 100 -0.23 5.71 3.55
CA LEU A 100 -0.97 6.79 2.88
C LEU A 100 -1.40 6.39 1.46
N LEU A 101 -0.50 5.77 0.69
CA LEU A 101 -0.80 5.30 -0.66
C LEU A 101 -1.86 4.20 -0.66
N ALA A 102 -1.80 3.27 0.28
CA ALA A 102 -2.80 2.22 0.43
C ALA A 102 -4.19 2.78 0.78
N GLY A 103 -4.24 3.77 1.68
CA GLY A 103 -5.46 4.51 1.98
C GLY A 103 -6.00 5.27 0.76
N TYR A 104 -5.13 5.95 0.00
CA TYR A 104 -5.52 6.69 -1.19
C TYR A 104 -6.07 5.77 -2.29
N PHE A 105 -5.43 4.64 -2.56
CA PHE A 105 -5.92 3.65 -3.51
C PHE A 105 -7.27 3.06 -3.08
N SER A 106 -7.45 2.83 -1.78
CA SER A 106 -8.74 2.39 -1.22
C SER A 106 -9.86 3.39 -1.47
N LEU A 107 -9.57 4.70 -1.35
CA LEU A 107 -10.54 5.75 -1.68
C LEU A 107 -10.88 5.79 -3.17
N ILE A 108 -9.90 5.65 -4.07
CA ILE A 108 -10.13 5.63 -5.52
C ILE A 108 -11.03 4.44 -5.90
N THR A 109 -10.68 3.25 -5.44
CA THR A 109 -11.41 2.02 -5.76
C THR A 109 -12.82 2.01 -5.19
N TYR A 110 -13.01 2.55 -3.98
CA TYR A 110 -14.34 2.74 -3.39
C TYR A 110 -15.20 3.69 -4.23
N LYS A 111 -14.67 4.88 -4.56
CA LYS A 111 -15.41 5.86 -5.38
C LYS A 111 -15.84 5.25 -6.71
N LYS A 112 -14.92 4.62 -7.45
CA LYS A 112 -15.23 3.98 -8.75
C LYS A 112 -16.15 2.76 -8.65
N ALA A 113 -16.34 2.18 -7.46
CA ALA A 113 -17.21 1.02 -7.26
C ALA A 113 -18.65 1.41 -6.89
N HIS A 114 -18.86 2.62 -6.39
CA HIS A 114 -20.11 3.06 -5.76
C HIS A 114 -20.65 4.43 -6.23
N LEU A 115 -19.85 5.22 -6.94
CA LEU A 115 -20.23 6.47 -7.61
C LEU A 115 -20.08 6.30 -9.12
#